data_AF-A0A2V5NF68-F1
#
_entry.id   AF-A0A2V5NF68-F1
#
_cell.length_a   1.000
_cell.length_b   1.000
_cell.length_c   1.000
_cell.angle_alpha   90.00
_cell.angle_beta   90.00
_cell.angle_gamma   90.00
#
_symmetry.space_group_name_H-M   'P 1'
#
loop_
_entity.id
_entity.type
_entity.pdbx_description
1 polymer ?
#
loop_
_entity_poly.entity_id
_entity_poly.type
_entity_poly.pdbx_seq_one_letter_code
_entity_poly.pdbx_strand_id
1 'polypeptide(L)'
;MCGQRACSPLNLWQRIRYPLAAQAKSLCSFQQTCGLRIRSVFSHVVKEFLEFVIRQLVEFPDEMMLSEIPSGKTTIFRVQLRQTDVGRIIGRNGQTIQAIRALLASSAARHGQRATLEIVE
;
A
#
# COMPACT_ATOMS: atom_id res chain seq x y z
N MET A 1 35.88 -20.10 10.28
CA MET A 1 36.43 -19.66 11.58
C MET A 1 35.89 -18.27 11.89
N CYS A 2 35.19 -18.13 13.02
CA CYS A 2 34.74 -16.84 13.57
C CYS A 2 35.94 -15.95 13.91
N GLY A 3 35.80 -14.65 13.68
CA GLY A 3 36.74 -13.62 14.11
C GLY A 3 36.00 -12.34 14.44
N GLN A 4 35.27 -12.36 15.56
CA GLN A 4 34.64 -11.20 16.17
C GLN A 4 35.69 -10.16 16.54
N ARG A 5 35.38 -8.87 16.35
CA ARG A 5 35.78 -7.80 17.28
C ARG A 5 34.80 -6.64 17.15
N ALA A 6 33.85 -6.64 18.09
CA ALA A 6 33.03 -5.50 18.43
C ALA A 6 33.90 -4.37 19.01
N CYS A 7 33.49 -3.11 18.82
CA CYS A 7 33.19 -2.19 19.91
C CYS A 7 32.72 -0.83 19.37
N SER A 8 31.42 -0.62 19.53
CA SER A 8 30.68 0.64 19.70
C SER A 8 31.39 1.58 20.72
N PRO A 9 31.02 2.88 20.93
CA PRO A 9 29.64 3.28 21.27
C PRO A 9 29.25 4.77 21.06
N LEU A 10 28.04 5.11 21.54
CA LEU A 10 27.50 6.43 21.87
C LEU A 10 26.88 7.30 20.75
N ASN A 11 25.54 7.24 20.66
CA ASN A 11 24.59 8.30 21.07
C ASN A 11 23.35 8.30 20.15
N LEU A 12 22.09 8.47 20.55
CA LEU A 12 21.39 8.50 21.84
C LEU A 12 19.88 8.64 21.52
N TRP A 13 19.23 7.67 20.85
CA TRP A 13 17.79 7.76 20.51
C TRP A 13 17.08 6.39 20.49
N GLN A 14 17.15 5.63 21.59
CA GLN A 14 16.57 4.27 21.63
C GLN A 14 15.77 3.93 22.89
N ARG A 15 15.12 4.90 23.54
CA ARG A 15 14.43 4.59 24.80
C ARG A 15 13.07 5.23 25.03
N ILE A 16 12.17 5.15 24.05
CA ILE A 16 10.73 5.00 24.35
C ILE A 16 10.10 3.99 23.37
N ARG A 17 10.10 2.72 23.80
CA ARG A 17 9.05 1.70 23.61
C ARG A 17 8.51 1.46 22.18
N TYR A 18 9.23 0.62 21.43
CA TYR A 18 8.65 -0.27 20.39
C TYR A 18 9.03 -1.72 20.70
N PRO A 19 8.14 -2.56 21.27
CA PRO A 19 8.33 -4.00 21.29
C PRO A 19 7.54 -4.61 20.13
N LEU A 20 8.19 -4.76 18.99
CA LEU A 20 7.92 -5.69 17.87
C LEU A 20 8.92 -5.32 16.77
N ALA A 21 10.21 -5.54 17.02
CA ALA A 21 10.87 -6.77 16.58
C ALA A 21 10.57 -7.01 15.07
N ALA A 22 11.41 -6.47 14.20
CA ALA A 22 12.65 -7.11 13.78
C ALA A 22 12.40 -8.26 12.80
N GLN A 23 12.48 -7.93 11.50
CA GLN A 23 13.31 -8.65 10.55
C GLN A 23 13.40 -7.85 9.25
N ALA A 24 14.30 -6.88 9.27
CA ALA A 24 14.79 -6.24 8.06
C ALA A 24 16.28 -6.54 7.97
N LYS A 25 16.66 -7.10 6.82
CA LYS A 25 18.00 -7.10 6.22
C LYS A 25 18.98 -8.12 6.82
N SER A 26 18.95 -9.32 6.23
CA SER A 26 20.11 -10.02 5.65
C SER A 26 19.93 -11.52 5.80
N LEU A 27 19.27 -12.16 4.84
CA LEU A 27 19.43 -13.57 4.43
C LEU A 27 18.41 -13.81 3.30
N CYS A 28 18.88 -14.38 2.18
CA CYS A 28 18.19 -14.62 0.90
C CYS A 28 17.92 -13.36 0.05
N SER A 29 18.48 -13.12 -1.15
CA SER A 29 19.16 -13.95 -2.16
C SER A 29 18.54 -15.33 -2.42
N PHE A 30 17.23 -15.52 -2.22
CA PHE A 30 16.61 -16.82 -2.53
C PHE A 30 15.07 -16.84 -2.50
N GLN A 31 14.38 -15.89 -3.12
CA GLN A 31 13.01 -16.19 -3.62
C GLN A 31 12.58 -15.27 -4.74
N GLN A 32 13.43 -15.28 -5.76
CA GLN A 32 13.05 -15.08 -7.15
C GLN A 32 12.44 -16.39 -7.67
N THR A 33 11.34 -16.86 -7.08
CA THR A 33 10.56 -18.04 -7.54
C THR A 33 9.11 -18.01 -7.03
N CYS A 34 8.46 -16.87 -7.19
CA CYS A 34 6.99 -16.85 -7.27
C CYS A 34 6.56 -16.15 -8.56
N GLY A 35 7.16 -16.63 -9.66
CA GLY A 35 6.86 -16.18 -11.02
C GLY A 35 5.54 -16.78 -11.50
N LEU A 36 4.69 -15.92 -12.07
CA LEU A 36 3.50 -16.19 -12.88
C LEU A 36 2.14 -16.51 -12.25
N ARG A 37 1.97 -16.75 -10.94
CA ARG A 37 0.60 -16.89 -10.37
C ARG A 37 0.08 -15.68 -9.57
N ILE A 38 0.93 -14.70 -9.26
CA ILE A 38 0.59 -13.61 -8.33
C ILE A 38 -0.06 -12.39 -9.02
N ARG A 39 0.03 -12.28 -10.36
CA ARG A 39 -0.41 -11.06 -11.07
C ARG A 39 -1.91 -10.79 -10.95
N SER A 40 -2.75 -11.83 -10.89
CA SER A 40 -4.20 -11.67 -10.72
C SER A 40 -4.60 -11.44 -9.26
N VAL A 41 -3.93 -12.10 -8.31
CA VAL A 41 -4.30 -12.07 -6.89
C VAL A 41 -4.07 -10.68 -6.28
N PHE A 42 -3.00 -10.00 -6.67
CA PHE A 42 -2.73 -8.65 -6.16
C PHE A 42 -3.85 -7.66 -6.50
N SER A 43 -4.37 -7.70 -7.73
CA SER A 43 -5.42 -6.77 -8.17
C SER A 43 -6.70 -6.95 -7.36
N HIS A 44 -7.13 -8.21 -7.16
CA HIS A 44 -8.30 -8.53 -6.35
C HIS A 44 -8.16 -8.10 -4.89
N VAL A 45 -7.03 -8.41 -4.24
CA VAL A 45 -6.82 -8.04 -2.82
C VAL A 45 -6.79 -6.52 -2.64
N VAL A 46 -6.16 -5.79 -3.57
CA VAL A 46 -6.10 -4.32 -3.50
C VAL A 46 -7.48 -3.70 -3.77
N LYS A 47 -8.26 -4.28 -4.69
CA LYS A 47 -9.63 -3.86 -4.95
C LYS A 47 -10.52 -4.04 -3.72
N GLU A 48 -10.49 -5.22 -3.10
CA GLU A 48 -11.25 -5.49 -1.87
C GLU A 48 -10.82 -4.58 -0.73
N PHE A 49 -9.51 -4.31 -0.61
CA PHE A 49 -8.99 -3.37 0.38
C PHE A 49 -9.52 -1.94 0.15
N LEU A 50 -9.48 -1.45 -1.09
CA LEU A 50 -10.04 -0.14 -1.44
C LEU A 50 -11.52 -0.07 -1.13
N GLU A 51 -12.26 -1.11 -1.50
CA GLU A 51 -13.69 -1.22 -1.24
C GLU A 51 -14.00 -1.17 0.26
N PHE A 52 -13.26 -1.93 1.06
CA PHE A 52 -13.39 -1.94 2.51
C PHE A 52 -13.13 -0.56 3.12
N VAL A 53 -12.04 0.10 2.72
CA VAL A 53 -11.69 1.43 3.24
C VAL A 53 -12.75 2.46 2.84
N ILE A 54 -13.12 2.52 1.56
CA ILE A 54 -14.05 3.52 1.04
C ILE A 54 -15.44 3.38 1.67
N ARG A 55 -15.93 2.14 1.84
CA ARG A 55 -17.20 1.87 2.54
C ARG A 55 -17.27 2.45 3.95
N GLN A 56 -16.14 2.64 4.63
CA GLN A 56 -16.10 3.24 5.98
C GLN A 56 -16.04 4.77 5.97
N LEU A 57 -15.62 5.38 4.85
CA LEU A 57 -15.51 6.83 4.72
C LEU A 57 -16.76 7.48 4.11
N VAL A 58 -17.54 6.71 3.34
CA VAL A 58 -18.65 7.17 2.50
C VAL A 58 -19.99 6.99 3.21
N GLU A 59 -20.96 7.85 2.90
CA GLU A 59 -22.31 7.76 3.46
C GLU A 59 -23.21 6.82 2.65
N PHE A 60 -23.05 6.80 1.32
CA PHE A 60 -23.80 5.94 0.40
C PHE A 60 -22.87 4.96 -0.33
N PRO A 61 -22.55 3.79 0.28
CA PRO A 61 -21.66 2.81 -0.35
C PRO A 61 -22.28 2.09 -1.55
N ASP A 62 -23.59 2.20 -1.78
CA ASP A 62 -24.31 1.49 -2.84
C ASP A 62 -24.02 2.05 -4.25
N GLU A 63 -23.56 3.29 -4.33
CA GLU A 63 -23.30 3.98 -5.59
C GLU A 63 -21.82 4.04 -5.97
N MET A 64 -20.95 3.38 -5.21
CA MET A 64 -19.55 3.29 -5.55
C MET A 64 -19.32 2.24 -6.65
N MET A 65 -18.55 2.59 -7.68
CA MET A 65 -18.06 1.61 -8.66
C MET A 65 -16.53 1.62 -8.71
N LEU A 66 -15.94 0.43 -8.56
CA LEU A 66 -14.50 0.21 -8.62
C LEU A 66 -14.13 -0.53 -9.90
N SER A 67 -13.41 0.15 -10.79
CA SER A 67 -12.88 -0.38 -12.04
C SER A 67 -11.36 -0.49 -11.98
N GLU A 68 -10.82 -1.65 -12.31
CA GLU A 68 -9.38 -1.86 -12.42
C GLU A 68 -8.97 -1.98 -13.90
N ILE A 69 -7.93 -1.23 -14.28
CA ILE A 69 -7.39 -1.25 -15.63
C ILE A 69 -5.91 -1.64 -15.53
N PRO A 70 -5.58 -2.93 -15.75
CA PRO A 70 -4.20 -3.38 -15.75
C PRO A 70 -3.50 -2.93 -17.04
N SER A 71 -2.50 -2.08 -16.90
CA SER A 71 -1.67 -1.56 -18.00
C SER A 71 -0.22 -2.03 -17.82
N GLY A 72 0.02 -3.30 -18.13
CA GLY A 72 1.34 -3.93 -18.08
C GLY A 72 1.96 -3.98 -16.67
N LYS A 73 2.83 -3.00 -16.36
CA LYS A 73 3.47 -2.84 -15.05
C LYS A 73 2.73 -1.86 -14.12
N THR A 74 1.75 -1.16 -14.66
CA THR A 74 0.95 -0.16 -13.93
C THR A 74 -0.48 -0.65 -13.82
N THR A 75 -1.06 -0.62 -12.63
CA THR A 75 -2.48 -0.86 -12.39
C THR A 75 -3.15 0.45 -12.05
N ILE A 76 -4.15 0.83 -12.83
CA ILE A 76 -4.96 2.01 -12.58
C ILE A 76 -6.26 1.56 -11.92
N PHE A 77 -6.52 2.09 -10.72
CA PHE A 77 -7.77 1.87 -10.00
C PHE A 77 -8.63 3.11 -10.15
N ARG A 78 -9.75 2.99 -10.85
CA ARG A 78 -10.76 4.03 -11.00
C ARG A 78 -11.86 3.82 -9.99
N VAL A 79 -12.11 4.84 -9.19
CA VAL A 79 -13.20 4.89 -8.22
C VAL A 79 -14.22 5.91 -8.72
N GLN A 80 -15.43 5.45 -9.03
CA GLN A 80 -16.58 6.29 -9.37
C GLN A 80 -17.45 6.45 -8.14
N LEU A 81 -17.76 7.70 -7.79
CA LEU A 81 -18.48 8.07 -6.57
C LEU A 81 -19.30 9.33 -6.82
N ARG A 82 -20.30 9.59 -5.96
CA ARG A 82 -20.97 10.88 -5.95
C ARG A 82 -20.06 12.01 -5.47
N GLN A 83 -20.29 13.21 -6.00
CA GLN A 83 -19.56 14.41 -5.62
C GLN A 83 -19.61 14.71 -4.11
N THR A 84 -20.71 14.37 -3.42
CA THR A 84 -20.85 14.48 -1.96
C THR A 84 -19.82 13.66 -1.20
N ASP A 85 -19.50 12.46 -1.69
CA ASP A 85 -18.58 11.52 -1.04
C ASP A 85 -17.12 11.79 -1.41
N VAL A 86 -16.88 12.30 -2.62
CA VAL A 86 -15.55 12.72 -3.08
C VAL A 86 -14.91 13.73 -2.13
N GLY A 87 -15.68 14.72 -1.65
CA GLY A 87 -15.18 15.71 -0.69
C GLY A 87 -14.70 15.09 0.63
N ARG A 88 -15.39 14.04 1.10
CA ARG A 88 -15.06 13.32 2.33
C ARG A 88 -13.81 12.45 2.18
N ILE A 89 -13.63 11.83 1.01
CA ILE A 89 -12.45 11.00 0.70
C ILE A 89 -11.20 11.83 0.45
N ILE A 90 -11.31 12.99 -0.19
CA ILE A 90 -10.18 13.93 -0.32
C ILE A 90 -9.72 14.37 1.09
N GLY A 91 -10.68 14.68 1.97
CA GLY A 91 -10.40 15.18 3.31
C GLY A 91 -9.77 16.58 3.29
N ARG A 92 -9.49 17.14 4.48
CA ARG A 92 -8.89 18.49 4.60
C ARG A 92 -7.47 18.46 4.01
N ASN A 93 -7.25 19.18 2.91
CA ASN A 93 -6.00 19.27 2.14
C ASN A 93 -5.59 18.00 1.36
N GLY A 94 -6.50 17.05 1.09
CA GLY A 94 -6.13 15.86 0.31
C GLY A 94 -5.33 14.81 1.10
N GLN A 95 -5.23 14.94 2.43
CA GLN A 95 -4.40 14.06 3.27
C GLN A 95 -4.81 12.60 3.16
N THR A 96 -6.10 12.32 3.19
CA THR A 96 -6.63 10.95 3.11
C THR A 96 -6.29 10.29 1.78
N ILE A 97 -6.46 11.01 0.66
CA ILE A 97 -6.06 10.53 -0.66
C ILE A 97 -4.55 10.30 -0.75
N GLN A 98 -3.74 11.20 -0.20
CA GLN A 98 -2.28 11.00 -0.21
C GLN A 98 -1.87 9.76 0.58
N ALA A 99 -2.49 9.52 1.74
CA ALA A 99 -2.23 8.32 2.54
C ALA A 99 -2.59 7.04 1.75
N ILE A 100 -3.76 7.00 1.11
CA ILE A 100 -4.18 5.86 0.27
C ILE A 100 -3.19 5.65 -0.89
N ARG A 101 -2.79 6.73 -1.59
CA ARG A 101 -1.79 6.65 -2.67
C ARG A 101 -0.45 6.11 -2.16
N ALA A 102 0.01 6.55 -0.99
CA ALA A 102 1.27 6.07 -0.40
C ALA A 102 1.22 4.59 -0.01
N LEU A 103 0.08 4.12 0.52
CA LEU A 103 -0.15 2.71 0.83
C LEU A 103 -0.15 1.85 -0.45
N LEU A 104 -0.87 2.30 -1.48
CA LEU A 104 -0.90 1.62 -2.79
C LEU A 104 0.49 1.57 -3.42
N ALA A 105 1.23 2.68 -3.41
CA ALA A 105 2.58 2.76 -3.95
C ALA A 105 3.54 1.84 -3.19
N SER A 106 3.46 1.81 -1.86
CA SER A 106 4.31 0.94 -1.03
C SER A 106 4.00 -0.54 -1.26
N SER A 107 2.72 -0.90 -1.36
CA SER A 107 2.29 -2.25 -1.66
C SER A 107 2.77 -2.69 -3.06
N ALA A 108 2.52 -1.86 -4.08
CA ALA A 108 2.91 -2.13 -5.46
C ALA A 108 4.45 -2.21 -5.63
N ALA A 109 5.21 -1.37 -4.92
CA ALA A 109 6.67 -1.38 -4.95
C ALA A 109 7.25 -2.72 -4.47
N ARG A 110 6.63 -3.37 -3.49
CA ARG A 110 7.04 -4.72 -3.03
C ARG A 110 6.79 -5.80 -4.09
N HIS A 111 5.85 -5.57 -5.00
CA HIS A 111 5.52 -6.49 -6.09
C HIS A 111 6.16 -6.11 -7.44
N GLY A 112 7.00 -5.06 -7.47
CA GLY A 112 7.61 -4.58 -8.72
C GLY A 112 6.61 -3.97 -9.71
N GLN A 113 5.45 -3.52 -9.21
CA GLN A 113 4.38 -2.89 -9.97
C GLN A 113 4.19 -1.43 -9.54
N ARG A 114 3.45 -0.67 -10.35
CA ARG A 114 2.97 0.66 -9.99
C ARG A 114 1.46 0.61 -9.84
N ALA A 115 0.93 1.18 -8.77
CA ALA A 115 -0.50 1.36 -8.60
C ALA A 115 -0.82 2.85 -8.61
N THR A 116 -1.88 3.24 -9.31
CA THR A 116 -2.35 4.63 -9.35
C THR A 116 -3.84 4.65 -9.11
N LEU A 117 -4.29 5.60 -8.27
CA LEU A 117 -5.69 5.81 -7.94
C LEU A 117 -6.22 7.02 -8.72
N GLU A 118 -7.26 6.80 -9.50
CA GLU A 118 -8.04 7.80 -10.22
C GLU A 118 -9.44 7.88 -9.59
N ILE A 119 -9.90 9.09 -9.35
CA ILE A 119 -11.26 9.34 -8.84
C ILE A 119 -12.02 9.99 -9.98
N VAL A 120 -13.20 9.47 -10.26
CA VAL A 120 -14.12 9.93 -11.29
C VAL A 120 -15.43 10.29 -10.59
N GLU A 121 -16.01 11.43 -10.95
CA GLU A 121 -17.31 11.92 -10.43
C GLU A 121 -18.49 11.56 -11.35
#